data_AF-A0A9W7BHM8-F1
#
_entry.id   AF-A0A9W7BHM8-F1
#
_cell.length_a   1.000
_cell.length_b   1.000
_cell.length_c   1.000
_cell.angle_alpha   90.00
_cell.angle_beta   90.00
_cell.angle_gamma   90.00
#
_symmetry.space_group_name_H-M   'P 1'
#
loop_
_entity.id
_entity.type
_entity.pdbx_description
1 polymer ?
#
loop_
_entity_poly.entity_id
_entity_poly.type
_entity_poly.pdbx_seq_one_letter_code
_entity_poly.pdbx_strand_id
1 'polypeptide(L)'
;MFIPDSFQKLGYGIFQMCSMLVPSNYDPKFNFKDCDAVVAYLRWKQMPITQACIEGDIEAIKKIVTDNPEAPFEKHTTTKETPFHFSLDKPLLVKITIQTSPDATIDSKTPLAYAKEKNASQLTIEMLELLTADEMKVCGDTETDIQAAIDEKEATLNDNKSAMANIVYYIAREKATVLQTKMFGELGAADVASAQATVNQLKVFCGDQAKRLGDLIAMVMNKYKTTDPRGYEPFEQVKDIEVKEQTTPPSALPLPEQVKFQLVKATWYEDNFQAAMSEIAAVFNASKSCEEIYEHYEIDNSDGKWSKELRAEVFNLDSTTDEVMEQGKTLRDLNRVTFEFEDPLLMALCFEILNKKYNIYGLKNKYLQETFKEPPNLHMNLEIKDGWLCEGQMLFRDVLLIKKELHKFYDVNRADGSFVVAGRLFKSLADPNEKQPDDVDNKNDANVNTESKINSLKRVAKAKDAELKSTKSELGKEIETLQARIRSLEKQVKEQRQERPTDAAPSKPPQAKEQSNQEEVKAKPVRRKLKKSRK
;
A
#
# COMPACT_ATOMS: atom_id res chain seq x y z
N MET A 1 4.24 19.75 -66.21
CA MET A 1 4.57 20.25 -64.86
C MET A 1 5.99 19.78 -64.58
N PHE A 2 6.96 20.70 -64.56
CA PHE A 2 8.38 20.37 -64.36
C PHE A 2 8.63 20.19 -62.85
N ILE A 3 9.07 19.00 -62.45
CA ILE A 3 9.55 18.73 -61.09
C ILE A 3 11.06 19.00 -61.11
N PRO A 4 11.60 19.87 -60.24
CA PRO A 4 13.04 20.15 -60.18
C PRO A 4 13.87 18.91 -59.82
N ASP A 5 15.07 18.77 -60.39
CA ASP A 5 16.01 17.65 -60.17
C ASP A 5 16.40 17.42 -58.69
N SER A 6 16.21 18.41 -57.82
CA SER A 6 16.41 18.26 -56.38
C SER A 6 15.41 17.30 -55.72
N PHE A 7 14.25 17.05 -56.34
CA PHE A 7 13.26 16.09 -55.83
C PHE A 7 13.50 14.64 -56.27
N GLN A 8 14.23 14.40 -57.37
CA GLN A 8 14.51 13.03 -57.84
C GLN A 8 15.53 12.30 -56.97
N LYS A 9 16.48 13.01 -56.36
CA LYS A 9 17.49 12.39 -55.48
C LYS A 9 17.00 12.10 -54.06
N LEU A 10 16.01 12.85 -53.56
CA LEU A 10 15.37 12.56 -52.27
C LEU A 10 14.31 11.43 -52.40
N GLY A 11 13.64 11.35 -53.54
CA GLY A 11 12.58 10.35 -53.79
C GLY A 11 13.08 8.90 -53.87
N TYR A 12 14.27 8.65 -54.44
CA TYR A 12 14.77 7.29 -54.62
C TYR A 12 15.24 6.62 -53.31
N GLY A 13 15.80 7.39 -52.37
CA GLY A 13 16.22 6.85 -51.06
C GLY A 13 15.04 6.47 -50.17
N ILE A 14 13.98 7.27 -50.18
CA ILE A 14 12.76 7.03 -49.40
C ILE A 14 11.98 5.83 -49.97
N PHE A 15 11.93 5.68 -51.30
CA PHE A 15 11.23 4.57 -51.96
C PHE A 15 11.90 3.21 -51.70
N GLN A 16 13.23 3.18 -51.62
CA GLN A 16 14.01 1.95 -51.37
C GLN A 16 13.99 1.51 -49.90
N MET A 17 13.82 2.45 -48.95
CA MET A 17 13.56 2.11 -47.54
C MET A 17 12.12 1.63 -47.31
N CYS A 18 11.13 2.21 -48.01
CA CYS A 18 9.73 1.81 -47.84
C CYS A 18 9.45 0.40 -48.39
N SER A 19 10.16 -0.06 -49.43
CA SER A 19 9.97 -1.42 -49.97
C SER A 19 10.54 -2.52 -49.08
N MET A 20 11.43 -2.21 -48.13
CA MET A 20 12.01 -3.18 -47.19
C MET A 20 11.19 -3.34 -45.90
N LEU A 21 10.21 -2.46 -45.64
CA LEU A 21 9.47 -2.39 -44.37
C LEU A 21 7.99 -2.79 -44.48
N VAL A 22 7.52 -3.24 -45.65
CA VAL A 22 6.13 -3.70 -45.83
C VAL A 22 6.08 -5.24 -45.69
N PRO A 23 5.35 -5.78 -44.69
CA PRO A 23 5.13 -7.23 -44.58
C PRO A 23 4.42 -7.78 -45.82
N SER A 24 4.69 -9.02 -46.19
CA SER A 24 4.23 -9.67 -47.44
C SER A 24 2.70 -9.82 -47.60
N ASN A 25 1.89 -9.34 -46.67
CA ASN A 25 0.42 -9.48 -46.64
C ASN A 25 -0.32 -8.15 -46.77
N TYR A 26 0.17 -7.21 -47.58
CA TYR A 26 -0.44 -5.88 -47.72
C TYR A 26 -1.46 -5.80 -48.88
N ASP A 27 -2.61 -5.16 -48.62
CA ASP A 27 -3.73 -4.99 -49.56
C ASP A 27 -3.34 -4.06 -50.73
N PRO A 28 -3.45 -4.51 -52.00
CA PRO A 28 -3.07 -3.72 -53.18
C PRO A 28 -3.97 -2.51 -53.47
N LYS A 29 -5.02 -2.25 -52.66
CA LYS A 29 -5.88 -1.05 -52.79
C LYS A 29 -5.41 0.16 -51.98
N PHE A 30 -4.28 0.08 -51.29
CA PHE A 30 -3.76 1.21 -50.52
C PHE A 30 -3.36 2.38 -51.43
N ASN A 31 -4.07 3.50 -51.30
CA ASN A 31 -3.91 4.68 -52.14
C ASN A 31 -2.93 5.67 -51.49
N PHE A 32 -1.81 5.97 -52.15
CA PHE A 32 -0.75 6.90 -51.71
C PHE A 32 -1.19 8.38 -51.54
N LYS A 33 -2.48 8.69 -51.61
CA LYS A 33 -2.99 10.06 -51.40
C LYS A 33 -2.96 10.51 -49.94
N ASP A 34 -2.81 9.58 -48.99
CA ASP A 34 -2.56 9.90 -47.58
C ASP A 34 -1.05 9.95 -47.26
N CYS A 35 -0.29 10.71 -48.06
CA CYS A 35 1.14 10.96 -47.80
C CYS A 35 1.39 11.44 -46.35
N ASP A 36 0.42 12.14 -45.75
CA ASP A 36 0.52 12.60 -44.36
C ASP A 36 0.55 11.44 -43.35
N ALA A 37 -0.14 10.32 -43.60
CA ALA A 37 -0.13 9.16 -42.71
C ALA A 37 1.19 8.38 -42.80
N VAL A 38 1.77 8.26 -44.01
CA VAL A 38 3.06 7.61 -44.23
C VAL A 38 4.22 8.46 -43.71
N VAL A 39 4.16 9.79 -43.92
CA VAL A 39 5.14 10.74 -43.36
C VAL A 39 4.99 10.81 -41.83
N ALA A 40 3.78 10.76 -41.28
CA ALA A 40 3.57 10.65 -39.84
C ALA A 40 4.11 9.33 -39.28
N TYR A 41 3.93 8.20 -39.98
CA TYR A 41 4.47 6.89 -39.58
C TYR A 41 6.01 6.84 -39.67
N LEU A 42 6.60 7.45 -40.71
CA LEU A 42 8.06 7.55 -40.85
C LEU A 42 8.67 8.53 -39.85
N ARG A 43 7.96 9.60 -39.47
CA ARG A 43 8.33 10.49 -38.35
C ARG A 43 8.11 9.83 -36.99
N TRP A 44 7.10 8.97 -36.85
CA TRP A 44 6.84 8.17 -35.66
C TRP A 44 8.02 7.23 -35.37
N LYS A 45 8.60 6.60 -36.41
CA LYS A 45 9.87 5.86 -36.30
C LYS A 45 11.12 6.73 -36.06
N GLN A 46 11.02 8.07 -36.16
CA GLN A 46 12.14 9.00 -35.92
C GLN A 46 12.22 9.53 -34.49
N MET A 47 11.35 9.10 -33.57
CA MET A 47 11.49 9.43 -32.14
C MET A 47 11.73 8.18 -31.30
N PRO A 48 12.92 7.55 -31.38
CA PRO A 48 13.27 6.37 -30.59
C PRO A 48 12.97 6.51 -29.10
N ILE A 49 13.16 7.71 -28.55
CA ILE A 49 12.92 7.99 -27.12
C ILE A 49 11.42 7.96 -26.77
N THR A 50 10.53 8.46 -27.63
CA THR A 50 9.08 8.39 -27.41
C THR A 50 8.62 6.94 -27.39
N GLN A 51 9.09 6.14 -28.35
CA GLN A 51 8.74 4.73 -28.42
C GLN A 51 9.28 3.97 -27.20
N ALA A 52 10.53 4.21 -26.81
CA ALA A 52 11.11 3.61 -25.62
C ALA A 52 10.36 4.03 -24.34
N CYS A 53 9.89 5.28 -24.23
CA CYS A 53 9.01 5.71 -23.13
C CYS A 53 7.66 4.96 -23.14
N ILE A 54 7.02 4.84 -24.30
CA ILE A 54 5.76 4.09 -24.47
C ILE A 54 5.96 2.62 -24.07
N GLU A 55 7.07 2.01 -24.47
CA GLU A 55 7.40 0.60 -24.17
C GLU A 55 7.90 0.41 -22.74
N GLY A 56 8.41 1.45 -22.09
CA GLY A 56 9.02 1.31 -20.76
C GLY A 56 10.46 0.80 -20.79
N ASP A 57 11.12 0.85 -21.95
CA ASP A 57 12.49 0.33 -22.11
C ASP A 57 13.51 1.32 -21.52
N ILE A 58 13.76 1.16 -20.21
CA ILE A 58 14.69 1.97 -19.43
C ILE A 58 16.09 1.99 -20.05
N GLU A 59 16.59 0.85 -20.53
CA GLU A 59 17.95 0.74 -21.07
C GLU A 59 18.05 1.40 -22.45
N ALA A 60 17.02 1.28 -23.30
CA ALA A 60 16.95 2.04 -24.54
C ALA A 60 16.91 3.55 -24.27
N ILE A 61 16.12 4.02 -23.30
CA ILE A 61 16.06 5.45 -22.95
C ILE A 61 17.42 5.94 -22.47
N LYS A 62 18.05 5.24 -21.50
CA LYS A 62 19.39 5.58 -21.02
C LYS A 62 20.39 5.65 -22.17
N LYS A 63 20.36 4.66 -23.06
CA LYS A 63 21.26 4.60 -24.22
C LYS A 63 21.00 5.74 -25.20
N ILE A 64 19.75 5.99 -25.58
CA ILE A 64 19.37 7.06 -26.51
C ILE A 64 19.82 8.42 -25.97
N VAL A 65 19.60 8.65 -24.67
CA VAL A 65 20.01 9.90 -24.05
C VAL A 65 21.53 10.01 -23.89
N THR A 66 22.22 8.93 -23.56
CA THR A 66 23.69 8.92 -23.48
C THR A 66 24.32 9.19 -24.85
N ASP A 67 23.78 8.55 -25.90
CA ASP A 67 24.27 8.67 -27.28
C ASP A 67 23.90 10.03 -27.90
N ASN A 68 22.81 10.65 -27.45
CA ASN A 68 22.36 11.95 -27.93
C ASN A 68 21.67 12.76 -26.80
N PRO A 69 22.44 13.48 -25.97
CA PRO A 69 21.91 14.28 -24.86
C PRO A 69 21.00 15.42 -25.32
N GLU A 70 21.16 15.85 -26.57
CA GLU A 70 20.31 16.88 -27.20
C GLU A 70 19.14 16.28 -28.00
N ALA A 71 18.95 14.96 -27.97
CA ALA A 71 17.80 14.32 -28.60
C ALA A 71 16.53 14.95 -28.02
N PRO A 72 15.74 15.65 -28.84
CA PRO A 72 14.72 16.52 -28.29
C PRO A 72 13.61 15.70 -27.66
N PHE A 73 13.16 16.13 -26.47
CA PHE A 73 11.83 15.82 -25.93
C PHE A 73 10.74 16.55 -26.73
N GLU A 74 10.88 16.58 -28.06
CA GLU A 74 9.98 17.24 -28.98
C GLU A 74 8.58 16.65 -28.85
N LYS A 75 7.59 17.50 -29.08
CA LYS A 75 6.20 17.07 -29.10
C LYS A 75 6.00 16.11 -30.26
N HIS A 76 5.46 14.94 -29.95
CA HIS A 76 4.99 13.98 -30.93
C HIS A 76 4.07 14.68 -31.93
N THR A 77 4.33 14.51 -33.22
CA THR A 77 3.72 15.35 -34.27
C THR A 77 2.20 15.28 -34.29
N THR A 78 1.65 14.12 -33.92
CA THR A 78 0.22 13.82 -33.97
C THR A 78 -0.48 14.12 -32.65
N THR A 79 0.02 13.58 -31.53
CA THR A 79 -0.62 13.75 -30.21
C THR A 79 -0.26 15.08 -29.56
N LYS A 80 0.79 15.75 -30.04
CA LYS A 80 1.39 16.95 -29.41
C LYS A 80 1.96 16.69 -28.01
N GLU A 81 2.14 15.44 -27.65
CA GLU A 81 2.67 14.98 -26.37
C GLU A 81 4.18 14.74 -26.48
N THR A 82 4.95 15.14 -25.48
CA THR A 82 6.39 14.87 -25.39
C THR A 82 6.64 13.42 -24.92
N PRO A 83 7.85 12.84 -25.08
CA PRO A 83 8.20 11.56 -24.46
C PRO A 83 7.90 11.54 -22.94
N PHE A 84 7.90 12.72 -22.31
CA PHE A 84 7.52 12.90 -20.93
C PHE A 84 6.09 12.47 -20.63
N HIS A 85 5.12 12.81 -21.49
CA HIS A 85 3.71 12.46 -21.27
C HIS A 85 3.52 10.94 -21.20
N PHE A 86 4.27 10.21 -22.03
CA PHE A 86 4.28 8.74 -22.06
C PHE A 86 5.12 8.11 -20.95
N SER A 87 5.83 8.93 -20.16
CA SER A 87 6.59 8.48 -18.99
C SER A 87 5.87 8.75 -17.68
N LEU A 88 4.80 9.56 -17.67
CA LEU A 88 4.11 9.97 -16.45
C LEU A 88 3.47 8.80 -15.72
N ASP A 89 3.14 7.71 -16.37
CA ASP A 89 2.67 6.51 -15.70
C ASP A 89 3.83 5.70 -15.08
N LYS A 90 5.10 5.98 -15.45
CA LYS A 90 6.31 5.20 -15.13
C LYS A 90 7.32 6.06 -14.34
N PRO A 91 7.29 6.06 -13.00
CA PRO A 91 8.09 6.96 -12.16
C PRO A 91 9.61 6.91 -12.40
N LEU A 92 10.16 5.72 -12.71
CA LEU A 92 11.57 5.56 -13.07
C LEU A 92 11.92 6.30 -14.36
N LEU A 93 11.01 6.31 -15.35
CA LEU A 93 11.20 7.07 -16.58
C LEU A 93 11.09 8.56 -16.35
N VAL A 94 10.19 8.99 -15.46
CA VAL A 94 10.10 10.39 -15.03
C VAL A 94 11.43 10.84 -14.43
N LYS A 95 12.03 10.04 -13.55
CA LYS A 95 13.37 10.30 -12.99
C LYS A 95 14.44 10.42 -14.06
N ILE A 96 14.55 9.42 -14.95
CA ILE A 96 15.55 9.44 -16.02
C ILE A 96 15.34 10.67 -16.91
N THR A 97 14.09 11.02 -17.20
CA THR A 97 13.74 12.18 -18.01
C THR A 97 14.12 13.51 -17.33
N ILE A 98 13.89 13.64 -16.02
CA ILE A 98 14.29 14.84 -15.25
C ILE A 98 15.83 14.95 -15.18
N GLN A 99 16.52 13.82 -14.96
CA GLN A 99 17.98 13.79 -14.91
C GLN A 99 18.62 14.21 -16.23
N THR A 100 17.92 13.99 -17.34
CA THR A 100 18.45 14.18 -18.68
C THR A 100 17.99 15.48 -19.35
N SER A 101 16.79 15.95 -19.01
CA SER A 101 16.27 17.24 -19.41
C SER A 101 15.62 17.94 -18.22
N PRO A 102 16.42 18.58 -17.36
CA PRO A 102 15.95 19.31 -16.19
C PRO A 102 14.85 20.33 -16.52
N ASP A 103 14.97 21.01 -17.67
CA ASP A 103 14.04 22.06 -18.09
C ASP A 103 12.79 21.52 -18.82
N ALA A 104 12.56 20.20 -18.80
CA ALA A 104 11.41 19.60 -19.46
C ALA A 104 10.10 20.10 -18.83
N THR A 105 9.25 20.73 -19.65
CA THR A 105 7.89 21.13 -19.24
C THR A 105 6.85 20.39 -20.08
N ILE A 106 5.72 20.06 -19.44
CA ILE A 106 4.52 19.53 -20.05
C ILE A 106 3.47 20.64 -20.02
N ASP A 107 3.04 21.12 -21.19
CA ASP A 107 2.04 22.18 -21.28
C ASP A 107 2.37 23.40 -20.40
N SER A 108 3.64 23.79 -20.41
CA SER A 108 4.21 24.87 -19.60
C SER A 108 4.18 24.63 -18.08
N LYS A 109 3.91 23.40 -17.66
CA LYS A 109 3.96 22.94 -16.27
C LYS A 109 5.16 22.02 -16.10
N THR A 110 5.67 21.98 -14.88
CA THR A 110 6.69 21.01 -14.54
C THR A 110 6.07 19.62 -14.42
N PRO A 111 6.89 18.55 -14.47
CA PRO A 111 6.42 17.18 -14.29
C PRO A 111 5.54 16.97 -13.05
N LEU A 112 5.96 17.53 -11.92
CA LEU A 112 5.30 17.38 -10.64
C LEU A 112 4.00 18.20 -10.57
N ALA A 113 4.01 19.42 -11.12
CA ALA A 113 2.81 20.23 -11.25
C ALA A 113 1.75 19.56 -12.14
N TYR A 114 2.19 18.89 -13.21
CA TYR A 114 1.29 18.12 -14.07
C TYR A 114 0.73 16.89 -13.35
N ALA A 115 1.55 16.14 -12.61
CA ALA A 115 1.12 15.00 -11.80
C ALA A 115 0.05 15.39 -10.76
N LYS A 116 0.27 16.51 -10.06
CA LYS A 116 -0.67 17.09 -9.09
C LYS A 116 -2.01 17.46 -9.74
N GLU A 117 -1.97 18.14 -10.90
CA GLU A 117 -3.19 18.54 -11.62
C GLU A 117 -4.03 17.34 -12.06
N LYS A 118 -3.39 16.24 -12.46
CA LYS A 118 -4.08 15.01 -12.84
C LYS A 118 -4.66 14.25 -11.65
N ASN A 119 -4.51 14.77 -10.44
CA ASN A 119 -4.87 14.10 -9.20
C ASN A 119 -4.18 12.73 -9.09
N ALA A 120 -2.99 12.60 -9.69
CA ALA A 120 -2.17 11.40 -9.63
C ALA A 120 -1.34 11.47 -8.35
N SER A 121 -2.02 11.40 -7.19
CA SER A 121 -1.39 11.44 -5.87
C SER A 121 -0.30 10.38 -5.73
N GLN A 122 -0.51 9.20 -6.31
CA GLN A 122 0.49 8.15 -6.30
C GLN A 122 1.71 8.46 -7.16
N LEU A 123 1.53 8.94 -8.40
CA LEU A 123 2.66 9.36 -9.23
C LEU A 123 3.47 10.47 -8.54
N THR A 124 2.76 11.40 -7.89
CA THR A 124 3.38 12.45 -7.08
C THR A 124 4.22 11.83 -5.96
N ILE A 125 3.69 10.87 -5.21
CA ILE A 125 4.42 10.14 -4.15
C ILE A 125 5.63 9.37 -4.71
N GLU A 126 5.47 8.65 -5.81
CA GLU A 126 6.53 7.85 -6.43
C GLU A 126 7.64 8.75 -7.00
N MET A 127 7.29 9.89 -7.58
CA MET A 127 8.24 10.92 -7.98
C MET A 127 9.01 11.46 -6.77
N LEU A 128 8.33 11.75 -5.66
CA LEU A 128 8.99 12.22 -4.43
C LEU A 128 9.90 11.15 -3.78
N GLU A 129 9.59 9.86 -3.97
CA GLU A 129 10.46 8.75 -3.52
C GLU A 129 11.72 8.60 -4.37
N LEU A 130 11.58 8.85 -5.67
CA LEU A 130 12.63 8.59 -6.63
C LEU A 130 13.56 9.79 -6.83
N LEU A 131 13.03 11.01 -6.72
CA LEU A 131 13.76 12.24 -6.96
C LEU A 131 14.48 12.73 -5.69
N THR A 132 15.72 13.12 -5.86
CA THR A 132 16.51 13.85 -4.87
C THR A 132 15.95 15.27 -4.69
N ALA A 133 16.29 15.93 -3.58
CA ALA A 133 15.87 17.32 -3.32
C ALA A 133 16.25 18.29 -4.46
N ASP A 134 17.39 18.07 -5.12
CA ASP A 134 17.81 18.90 -6.24
C ASP A 134 17.03 18.59 -7.53
N GLU A 135 16.71 17.32 -7.79
CA GLU A 135 15.84 16.92 -8.90
C GLU A 135 14.38 17.42 -8.70
N MET A 136 13.92 17.53 -7.45
CA MET A 136 12.60 18.09 -7.15
C MET A 136 12.54 19.61 -7.36
N LYS A 137 13.62 20.36 -7.07
CA LYS A 137 13.71 21.81 -7.37
C LYS A 137 13.64 22.07 -8.88
N VAL A 138 14.25 21.20 -9.67
CA VAL A 138 14.21 21.23 -11.13
C VAL A 138 12.78 21.08 -11.66
N CYS A 139 11.94 20.30 -10.96
CA CYS A 139 10.51 20.21 -11.23
C CYS A 139 9.71 21.46 -10.80
N GLY A 140 10.34 22.62 -10.61
CA GLY A 140 9.68 23.92 -10.42
C GLY A 140 8.72 24.01 -9.23
N ASP A 141 8.75 23.03 -8.35
CA ASP A 141 8.04 23.08 -7.08
C ASP A 141 8.84 23.91 -6.09
N THR A 142 8.12 24.67 -5.26
CA THR A 142 8.78 25.32 -4.15
C THR A 142 9.22 24.28 -3.13
N GLU A 143 10.26 24.57 -2.36
CA GLU A 143 10.65 23.74 -1.20
C GLU A 143 9.45 23.47 -0.27
N THR A 144 8.50 24.41 -0.22
CA THR A 144 7.23 24.27 0.51
C THR A 144 6.31 23.20 -0.08
N ASP A 145 6.18 23.12 -1.40
CA ASP A 145 5.31 22.13 -2.06
C ASP A 145 5.87 20.71 -1.94
N ILE A 146 7.19 20.57 -2.00
CA ILE A 146 7.89 19.30 -1.77
C ILE A 146 7.69 18.86 -0.33
N GLN A 147 7.91 19.77 0.63
CA GLN A 147 7.74 19.46 2.05
C GLN A 147 6.29 19.08 2.37
N ALA A 148 5.30 19.79 1.81
CA ALA A 148 3.89 19.47 2.03
C ALA A 148 3.52 18.06 1.56
N ALA A 149 4.05 17.62 0.42
CA ALA A 149 3.77 16.28 -0.10
C ALA A 149 4.54 15.18 0.65
N ILE A 150 5.75 15.46 1.13
CA ILE A 150 6.47 14.60 2.08
C ILE A 150 5.67 14.46 3.38
N ASP A 151 5.18 15.57 3.94
CA ASP A 151 4.40 15.60 5.17
C ASP A 151 3.08 14.82 5.02
N GLU A 152 2.38 14.98 3.89
CA GLU A 152 1.14 14.23 3.58
C GLU A 152 1.40 12.72 3.48
N LYS A 153 2.50 12.33 2.85
CA LYS A 153 2.91 10.93 2.74
C LYS A 153 3.30 10.36 4.10
N GLU A 154 4.10 11.07 4.88
CA GLU A 154 4.49 10.66 6.24
C GLU A 154 3.26 10.55 7.15
N ALA A 155 2.31 11.49 7.03
CA ALA A 155 1.03 11.41 7.72
C ALA A 155 0.25 10.14 7.33
N THR A 156 0.14 9.86 6.03
CA THR A 156 -0.53 8.64 5.53
C THR A 156 0.16 7.36 6.02
N LEU A 157 1.49 7.32 6.02
CA LEU A 157 2.26 6.18 6.50
C LEU A 157 2.10 5.99 8.03
N ASN A 158 2.08 7.08 8.78
CA ASN A 158 1.86 7.06 10.23
C ASN A 158 0.43 6.66 10.59
N ASP A 159 -0.56 7.10 9.82
CA ASP A 159 -1.95 6.69 9.94
C ASP A 159 -2.09 5.20 9.66
N ASN A 160 -1.46 4.69 8.61
CA ASN A 160 -1.42 3.27 8.30
C ASN A 160 -0.77 2.44 9.41
N LYS A 161 0.38 2.87 9.94
CA LYS A 161 1.05 2.21 11.09
C LYS A 161 0.16 2.21 12.33
N SER A 162 -0.48 3.34 12.61
CA SER A 162 -1.40 3.49 13.75
C SER A 162 -2.64 2.61 13.57
N ALA A 163 -3.17 2.51 12.35
CA ALA A 163 -4.30 1.66 12.00
C ALA A 163 -3.95 0.17 12.18
N MET A 164 -2.76 -0.25 11.75
CA MET A 164 -2.25 -1.61 11.95
C MET A 164 -2.05 -1.95 13.43
N ALA A 165 -1.50 -1.03 14.23
CA ALA A 165 -1.38 -1.20 15.68
C ALA A 165 -2.76 -1.35 16.36
N ASN A 166 -3.83 -0.83 15.74
CA ASN A 166 -5.20 -0.93 16.21
C ASN A 166 -5.95 -2.19 15.73
N ILE A 167 -5.32 -3.09 14.96
CA ILE A 167 -5.95 -4.39 14.66
C ILE A 167 -6.25 -5.12 15.96
N VAL A 168 -5.22 -5.31 16.79
CA VAL A 168 -5.33 -5.93 18.12
C VAL A 168 -5.65 -4.86 19.15
N TYR A 169 -6.94 -4.63 19.39
CA TYR A 169 -7.38 -3.64 20.37
C TYR A 169 -7.60 -4.29 21.74
N TYR A 170 -6.54 -4.29 22.57
CA TYR A 170 -6.53 -4.94 23.89
C TYR A 170 -7.68 -4.52 24.80
N ILE A 171 -8.03 -3.23 24.81
CA ILE A 171 -9.16 -2.70 25.60
C ILE A 171 -10.47 -3.37 25.17
N ALA A 172 -10.67 -3.62 23.87
CA ALA A 172 -11.85 -4.32 23.39
C ALA A 172 -11.84 -5.81 23.77
N ARG A 173 -10.69 -6.48 23.72
CA ARG A 173 -10.56 -7.88 24.18
C ARG A 173 -10.87 -8.01 25.66
N GLU A 174 -10.35 -7.11 26.48
CA GLU A 174 -10.62 -7.07 27.92
C GLU A 174 -12.11 -6.86 28.20
N LYS A 175 -12.73 -5.88 27.52
CA LYS A 175 -14.16 -5.62 27.66
C LYS A 175 -15.03 -6.81 27.23
N ALA A 176 -14.70 -7.47 26.12
CA ALA A 176 -15.37 -8.72 25.72
C ALA A 176 -15.22 -9.78 26.83
N THR A 177 -14.01 -9.98 27.35
CA THR A 177 -13.71 -10.96 28.40
C THR A 177 -14.48 -10.68 29.69
N VAL A 178 -14.61 -9.41 30.09
CA VAL A 178 -15.41 -9.00 31.26
C VAL A 178 -16.87 -9.35 31.07
N LEU A 179 -17.44 -9.06 29.88
CA LEU A 179 -18.82 -9.40 29.57
C LEU A 179 -19.05 -10.92 29.53
N GLN A 180 -18.13 -11.68 28.95
CA GLN A 180 -18.20 -13.15 28.94
C GLN A 180 -18.11 -13.74 30.35
N THR A 181 -17.20 -13.22 31.19
CA THR A 181 -17.02 -13.68 32.58
C THR A 181 -18.26 -13.39 33.41
N LYS A 182 -18.83 -12.18 33.25
CA LYS A 182 -20.09 -11.79 33.89
C LYS A 182 -21.24 -12.73 33.49
N MET A 183 -21.42 -12.93 32.19
CA MET A 183 -22.44 -13.83 31.64
C MET A 183 -22.27 -15.26 32.17
N PHE A 184 -21.04 -15.78 32.23
CA PHE A 184 -20.75 -17.10 32.76
C PHE A 184 -21.10 -17.21 34.26
N GLY A 185 -20.80 -16.16 35.04
CA GLY A 185 -21.21 -16.09 36.45
C GLY A 185 -22.73 -16.07 36.63
N GLU A 186 -23.46 -15.32 35.80
CA GLU A 186 -24.93 -15.26 35.81
C GLU A 186 -25.55 -16.61 35.44
N LEU A 187 -25.00 -17.31 34.43
CA LEU A 187 -25.40 -18.68 34.09
C LEU A 187 -25.12 -19.66 35.23
N GLY A 188 -23.96 -19.55 35.89
CA GLY A 188 -23.60 -20.38 37.04
C GLY A 188 -24.52 -20.16 38.26
N ALA A 189 -25.07 -18.95 38.41
CA ALA A 189 -26.08 -18.62 39.42
C ALA A 189 -27.52 -18.98 39.00
N ALA A 190 -27.70 -19.63 37.83
CA ALA A 190 -28.99 -19.92 37.21
C ALA A 190 -29.86 -18.67 36.93
N ASP A 191 -29.27 -17.48 36.84
CA ASP A 191 -29.96 -16.24 36.46
C ASP A 191 -29.95 -16.06 34.93
N VAL A 192 -30.83 -16.81 34.27
CA VAL A 192 -30.94 -16.84 32.80
C VAL A 192 -31.31 -15.47 32.22
N ALA A 193 -32.11 -14.68 32.93
CA ALA A 193 -32.55 -13.37 32.45
C ALA A 193 -31.40 -12.36 32.41
N SER A 194 -30.61 -12.29 33.49
CA SER A 194 -29.42 -11.43 33.53
C SER A 194 -28.37 -11.91 32.53
N ALA A 195 -28.14 -13.22 32.43
CA ALA A 195 -27.23 -13.79 31.44
C ALA A 195 -27.62 -13.40 30.01
N GLN A 196 -28.91 -13.48 29.66
CA GLN A 196 -29.40 -13.07 28.34
C GLN A 196 -29.23 -11.57 28.10
N ALA A 197 -29.43 -10.73 29.12
CA ALA A 197 -29.17 -9.30 29.02
C ALA A 197 -27.67 -9.02 28.75
N THR A 198 -26.77 -9.75 29.41
CA THR A 198 -25.33 -9.66 29.18
C THR A 198 -24.93 -10.18 27.79
N VAL A 199 -25.55 -11.27 27.28
CA VAL A 199 -25.39 -11.72 25.88
C VAL A 199 -25.74 -10.60 24.90
N ASN A 200 -26.87 -9.94 25.10
CA ASN A 200 -27.31 -8.86 24.22
C ASN A 200 -26.31 -7.68 24.24
N GLN A 201 -25.79 -7.31 25.41
CA GLN A 201 -24.74 -6.29 25.54
C GLN A 201 -23.46 -6.70 24.82
N LEU A 202 -23.05 -7.96 24.98
CA LEU A 202 -21.88 -8.52 24.33
C LEU A 202 -22.04 -8.55 22.80
N LYS A 203 -23.21 -8.96 22.28
CA LYS A 203 -23.50 -8.92 20.84
C LYS A 203 -23.45 -7.51 20.26
N VAL A 204 -24.07 -6.53 20.93
CA VAL A 204 -23.99 -5.12 20.51
C VAL A 204 -22.53 -4.66 20.46
N PHE A 205 -21.77 -4.93 21.52
CA PHE A 205 -20.35 -4.57 21.58
C PHE A 205 -19.51 -5.25 20.49
N CYS A 206 -19.70 -6.55 20.27
CA CYS A 206 -19.00 -7.30 19.22
C CYS A 206 -19.42 -6.81 17.82
N GLY A 207 -20.68 -6.42 17.62
CA GLY A 207 -21.15 -5.76 16.39
C GLY A 207 -20.42 -4.45 16.12
N ASP A 208 -20.24 -3.60 17.14
CA ASP A 208 -19.47 -2.35 17.02
C ASP A 208 -17.99 -2.62 16.68
N GLN A 209 -17.38 -3.64 17.31
CA GLN A 209 -16.00 -4.03 16.99
C GLN A 209 -15.86 -4.64 15.59
N ALA A 210 -16.84 -5.43 15.15
CA ALA A 210 -16.86 -5.97 13.79
C ALA A 210 -16.96 -4.84 12.76
N LYS A 211 -17.80 -3.83 13.02
CA LYS A 211 -17.87 -2.63 12.17
C LYS A 211 -16.54 -1.89 12.13
N ARG A 212 -15.92 -1.61 13.28
CA ARG A 212 -14.60 -0.96 13.36
C ARG A 212 -13.54 -1.69 12.54
N LEU A 213 -13.50 -3.02 12.61
CA LEU A 213 -12.57 -3.83 11.84
C LEU A 213 -12.91 -3.84 10.34
N GLY A 214 -14.18 -3.78 9.96
CA GLY A 214 -14.62 -3.55 8.58
C GLY A 214 -14.15 -2.19 8.02
N ASP A 215 -14.28 -1.13 8.81
CA ASP A 215 -13.77 0.21 8.45
C ASP A 215 -12.23 0.19 8.30
N LEU A 216 -11.53 -0.58 9.15
CA LEU A 216 -10.09 -0.79 9.06
C LEU A 216 -9.67 -1.54 7.79
N ILE A 217 -10.45 -2.55 7.36
CA ILE A 217 -10.22 -3.21 6.06
C ILE A 217 -10.29 -2.18 4.93
N ALA A 218 -11.28 -1.27 4.94
CA ALA A 218 -11.39 -0.25 3.90
C ALA A 218 -10.14 0.64 3.82
N MET A 219 -9.58 1.04 4.98
CA MET A 219 -8.34 1.82 5.04
C MET A 219 -7.14 1.03 4.50
N VAL A 220 -7.00 -0.25 4.89
CA VAL A 220 -5.93 -1.13 4.39
C VAL A 220 -6.05 -1.38 2.90
N MET A 221 -7.27 -1.59 2.40
CA MET A 221 -7.51 -1.75 0.97
C MET A 221 -7.17 -0.49 0.18
N ASN A 222 -7.50 0.69 0.72
CA ASN A 222 -7.09 1.94 0.13
C ASN A 222 -5.56 2.04 0.07
N LYS A 223 -4.84 1.67 1.14
CA LYS A 223 -3.38 1.59 1.14
C LYS A 223 -2.86 0.69 0.01
N TYR A 224 -3.40 -0.51 -0.19
CA TYR A 224 -2.95 -1.39 -1.29
C TYR A 224 -3.20 -0.78 -2.66
N LYS A 225 -4.39 -0.20 -2.87
CA LYS A 225 -4.76 0.45 -4.14
C LYS A 225 -3.89 1.67 -4.45
N THR A 226 -3.56 2.47 -3.44
CA THR A 226 -2.78 3.68 -3.65
C THR A 226 -1.30 3.37 -3.74
N THR A 227 -0.75 2.50 -2.88
CA THR A 227 0.72 2.29 -2.78
C THR A 227 1.32 1.65 -4.03
N ASP A 228 0.58 0.81 -4.74
CA ASP A 228 1.01 0.23 -6.01
C ASP A 228 -0.21 -0.03 -6.93
N PRO A 229 -0.72 1.01 -7.61
CA PRO A 229 -1.91 0.89 -8.46
C PRO A 229 -1.70 -0.09 -9.60
N ARG A 230 -0.46 -0.19 -10.11
CA ARG A 230 -0.09 -1.11 -11.19
C ARG A 230 -0.08 -2.55 -10.72
N GLY A 231 0.43 -2.82 -9.52
CA GLY A 231 0.34 -4.14 -8.90
C GLY A 231 -1.10 -4.53 -8.59
N TYR A 232 -1.96 -3.55 -8.31
CA TYR A 232 -3.36 -3.79 -7.96
C TYR A 232 -4.29 -3.94 -9.19
N GLU A 233 -4.03 -3.22 -10.29
CA GLU A 233 -4.86 -3.21 -11.49
C GLU A 233 -5.16 -4.62 -12.05
N PRO A 234 -4.20 -5.57 -12.12
CA PRO A 234 -4.49 -6.92 -12.57
C PRO A 234 -5.66 -7.59 -11.83
N PHE A 235 -5.87 -7.28 -10.55
CA PHE A 235 -7.01 -7.83 -9.79
C PHE A 235 -8.33 -7.20 -10.14
N GLU A 236 -8.35 -5.91 -10.45
CA GLU A 236 -9.62 -5.23 -10.78
C GLU A 236 -10.22 -5.81 -12.06
N GLN A 237 -9.38 -6.40 -12.89
CA GLN A 237 -9.75 -7.07 -14.13
C GLN A 237 -10.21 -8.52 -13.94
N VAL A 238 -9.94 -9.14 -12.78
CA VAL A 238 -10.37 -10.52 -12.48
C VAL A 238 -11.87 -10.56 -12.27
N LYS A 239 -12.57 -11.16 -13.25
CA LYS A 239 -14.03 -11.30 -13.26
C LYS A 239 -14.49 -12.52 -12.48
N ASP A 240 -15.66 -12.40 -11.88
CA ASP A 240 -16.32 -13.52 -11.23
C ASP A 240 -16.61 -14.65 -12.24
N ILE A 241 -16.44 -15.90 -11.79
CA ILE A 241 -16.79 -17.11 -12.52
C ILE A 241 -17.86 -17.82 -11.69
N GLU A 242 -18.99 -18.15 -12.32
CA GLU A 242 -20.08 -18.86 -11.65
C GLU A 242 -19.58 -20.16 -11.03
N VAL A 243 -19.91 -20.37 -9.75
CA VAL A 243 -19.47 -21.54 -8.99
C VAL A 243 -20.20 -22.77 -9.49
N LYS A 244 -19.45 -23.71 -10.07
CA LYS A 244 -19.95 -25.05 -10.35
C LYS A 244 -20.01 -25.88 -9.08
N GLU A 245 -21.02 -26.74 -8.98
CA GLU A 245 -21.15 -27.63 -7.83
C GLU A 245 -20.11 -28.76 -7.87
N GLN A 246 -19.58 -29.08 -6.69
CA GLN A 246 -18.72 -30.24 -6.50
C GLN A 246 -19.49 -31.53 -6.84
N THR A 247 -18.77 -32.53 -7.36
CA THR A 247 -19.35 -33.84 -7.66
C THR A 247 -20.10 -34.39 -6.45
N THR A 248 -21.40 -34.61 -6.61
CA THR A 248 -22.25 -35.12 -5.54
C THR A 248 -21.84 -36.55 -5.18
N PRO A 249 -21.88 -36.91 -3.89
CA PRO A 249 -21.66 -38.30 -3.49
C PRO A 249 -22.77 -39.19 -4.08
N PRO A 250 -22.53 -40.51 -4.27
CA PRO A 250 -23.54 -41.40 -4.82
C PRO A 250 -24.85 -41.32 -4.00
N SER A 251 -25.93 -40.89 -4.63
CA SER A 251 -27.22 -40.65 -3.96
C SER A 251 -27.87 -41.92 -3.40
N ALA A 252 -27.40 -43.10 -3.84
CA ALA A 252 -27.80 -44.40 -3.31
C ALA A 252 -27.26 -44.69 -1.89
N LEU A 253 -26.22 -43.99 -1.44
CA LEU A 253 -25.66 -44.15 -0.09
C LEU A 253 -26.51 -43.39 0.95
N PRO A 254 -26.67 -43.90 2.18
CA PRO A 254 -27.19 -43.12 3.30
C PRO A 254 -26.33 -41.88 3.57
N LEU A 255 -26.92 -40.80 4.10
CA LEU A 255 -26.21 -39.53 4.36
C LEU A 255 -24.89 -39.70 5.15
N PRO A 256 -24.81 -40.51 6.23
CA PRO A 256 -23.53 -40.72 6.93
C PRO A 256 -22.46 -41.37 6.06
N GLU A 257 -22.84 -42.25 5.12
CA GLU A 257 -21.91 -42.90 4.19
C GLU A 257 -21.51 -41.96 3.05
N GLN A 258 -22.41 -41.08 2.59
CA GLN A 258 -22.07 -40.00 1.66
C GLN A 258 -21.00 -39.06 2.25
N VAL A 259 -21.14 -38.69 3.53
CA VAL A 259 -20.14 -37.89 4.26
C VAL A 259 -18.80 -38.62 4.33
N LYS A 260 -18.79 -39.90 4.75
CA LYS A 260 -17.56 -40.71 4.78
C LYS A 260 -16.91 -40.81 3.41
N PHE A 261 -17.70 -41.00 2.34
CA PHE A 261 -17.19 -41.05 0.98
C PHE A 261 -16.48 -39.74 0.60
N GLN A 262 -17.08 -38.59 0.90
CA GLN A 262 -16.47 -37.27 0.63
C GLN A 262 -15.19 -37.07 1.45
N LEU A 263 -15.17 -37.47 2.73
CA LEU A 263 -13.96 -37.41 3.57
C LEU A 263 -12.82 -38.28 3.03
N VAL A 264 -13.13 -39.53 2.62
CA VAL A 264 -12.13 -40.41 2.01
C VAL A 264 -11.60 -39.83 0.69
N LYS A 265 -12.49 -39.26 -0.13
CA LYS A 265 -12.10 -38.61 -1.38
C LYS A 265 -11.20 -37.39 -1.11
N ALA A 266 -11.52 -36.58 -0.11
CA ALA A 266 -10.69 -35.45 0.33
C ALA A 266 -9.28 -35.90 0.75
N THR A 267 -9.18 -36.94 1.59
CA THR A 267 -7.89 -37.50 2.01
C THR A 267 -7.08 -38.05 0.82
N TRP A 268 -7.74 -38.63 -0.17
CA TRP A 268 -7.07 -39.16 -1.36
C TRP A 268 -6.41 -38.08 -2.22
N TYR A 269 -6.99 -36.88 -2.26
CA TYR A 269 -6.47 -35.75 -3.04
C TYR A 269 -5.57 -34.80 -2.25
N GLU A 270 -5.69 -34.78 -0.92
CA GLU A 270 -4.99 -33.83 -0.04
C GLU A 270 -3.47 -33.84 -0.22
N ASP A 271 -2.82 -35.01 -0.18
CA ASP A 271 -1.35 -35.07 -0.21
C ASP A 271 -0.77 -34.43 -1.48
N ASN A 272 -1.36 -34.74 -2.64
CA ASN A 272 -0.93 -34.17 -3.93
C ASN A 272 -1.25 -32.68 -4.02
N PHE A 273 -2.42 -32.27 -3.51
CA PHE A 273 -2.82 -30.87 -3.45
C PHE A 273 -1.87 -30.06 -2.59
N GLN A 274 -1.66 -30.50 -1.35
CA GLN A 274 -0.78 -29.85 -0.38
C GLN A 274 0.65 -29.75 -0.92
N ALA A 275 1.17 -30.83 -1.52
CA ALA A 275 2.50 -30.82 -2.13
C ALA A 275 2.60 -29.76 -3.25
N ALA A 276 1.60 -29.68 -4.14
CA ALA A 276 1.60 -28.71 -5.24
C ALA A 276 1.43 -27.26 -4.74
N MET A 277 0.58 -27.01 -3.74
CA MET A 277 0.46 -25.68 -3.15
C MET A 277 1.74 -25.28 -2.40
N SER A 278 2.41 -26.23 -1.73
CA SER A 278 3.68 -25.99 -1.04
C SER A 278 4.83 -25.71 -2.02
N GLU A 279 4.86 -26.36 -3.18
CA GLU A 279 5.79 -26.07 -4.27
C GLU A 279 5.64 -24.62 -4.74
N ILE A 280 4.40 -24.19 -5.00
CA ILE A 280 4.11 -22.79 -5.38
C ILE A 280 4.64 -21.84 -4.30
N ALA A 281 4.33 -22.11 -3.04
CA ALA A 281 4.82 -21.32 -1.91
C ALA A 281 6.35 -21.26 -1.85
N ALA A 282 7.02 -22.39 -2.05
CA ALA A 282 8.47 -22.48 -2.01
C ALA A 282 9.13 -21.67 -3.13
N VAL A 283 8.58 -21.72 -4.35
CA VAL A 283 9.10 -20.95 -5.49
C VAL A 283 8.94 -19.44 -5.24
N PHE A 284 7.78 -18.97 -4.79
CA PHE A 284 7.58 -17.55 -4.46
C PHE A 284 8.55 -17.07 -3.38
N ASN A 285 8.74 -17.85 -2.31
CA ASN A 285 9.63 -17.49 -1.21
C ASN A 285 11.13 -17.57 -1.55
N ALA A 286 11.51 -18.42 -2.50
CA ALA A 286 12.91 -18.60 -2.91
C ALA A 286 13.34 -17.63 -4.02
N SER A 287 12.38 -17.11 -4.77
CA SER A 287 12.65 -16.23 -5.92
C SER A 287 13.04 -14.83 -5.47
N LYS A 288 13.99 -14.23 -6.18
CA LYS A 288 14.48 -12.86 -5.92
C LYS A 288 13.76 -11.81 -6.75
N SER A 289 13.05 -12.23 -7.78
CA SER A 289 12.39 -11.34 -8.71
C SER A 289 11.12 -11.99 -9.31
N CYS A 290 10.20 -11.20 -9.84
CA CYS A 290 9.03 -11.73 -10.55
C CYS A 290 9.44 -12.55 -11.78
N GLU A 291 10.57 -12.19 -12.39
CA GLU A 291 11.15 -12.85 -13.56
C GLU A 291 11.48 -14.31 -13.28
N GLU A 292 12.13 -14.61 -12.17
CA GLU A 292 12.41 -15.99 -11.78
C GLU A 292 11.11 -16.82 -11.63
N ILE A 293 10.04 -16.20 -11.12
CA ILE A 293 8.74 -16.87 -10.91
C ILE A 293 8.03 -17.13 -12.23
N TYR A 294 7.87 -16.10 -13.09
CA TYR A 294 7.13 -16.28 -14.34
C TYR A 294 7.91 -17.17 -15.32
N GLU A 295 9.25 -17.16 -15.30
CA GLU A 295 10.05 -18.09 -16.10
C GLU A 295 9.87 -19.53 -15.61
N HIS A 296 9.90 -19.75 -14.30
CA HIS A 296 9.70 -21.08 -13.70
C HIS A 296 8.37 -21.71 -14.10
N TYR A 297 7.30 -20.90 -14.17
CA TYR A 297 5.96 -21.36 -14.54
C TYR A 297 5.60 -21.14 -16.01
N GLU A 298 6.55 -20.67 -16.82
CA GLU A 298 6.35 -20.33 -18.24
C GLU A 298 5.13 -19.40 -18.46
N ILE A 299 4.96 -18.40 -17.60
CA ILE A 299 3.93 -17.37 -17.73
C ILE A 299 4.40 -16.32 -18.72
N ASP A 300 3.54 -15.93 -19.66
CA ASP A 300 3.85 -14.91 -20.66
C ASP A 300 4.04 -13.54 -19.98
N ASN A 301 5.19 -12.92 -20.25
CA ASN A 301 5.54 -11.56 -19.82
C ASN A 301 5.99 -10.69 -21.00
N SER A 302 5.57 -11.03 -22.23
CA SER A 302 5.99 -10.30 -23.44
C SER A 302 5.55 -8.84 -23.47
N ASP A 303 4.52 -8.47 -22.69
CA ASP A 303 4.03 -7.11 -22.50
C ASP A 303 4.67 -6.38 -21.29
N GLY A 304 5.57 -7.05 -20.56
CA GLY A 304 6.20 -6.51 -19.35
C GLY A 304 5.25 -6.38 -18.15
N LYS A 305 4.08 -7.02 -18.17
CA LYS A 305 3.07 -6.96 -17.09
C LYS A 305 3.63 -7.29 -15.70
N TRP A 306 4.64 -8.15 -15.62
CA TRP A 306 5.20 -8.69 -14.39
C TRP A 306 6.56 -8.10 -13.99
N SER A 307 7.05 -7.05 -14.65
CA SER A 307 8.37 -6.49 -14.33
C SER A 307 8.37 -5.70 -13.02
N LYS A 308 8.86 -6.29 -11.93
CA LYS A 308 9.04 -5.63 -10.63
C LYS A 308 10.12 -6.35 -9.82
N GLU A 309 11.05 -5.58 -9.24
CA GLU A 309 11.95 -6.10 -8.23
C GLU A 309 11.16 -6.50 -6.98
N LEU A 310 11.32 -7.74 -6.52
CA LEU A 310 10.65 -8.19 -5.31
C LEU A 310 11.29 -7.54 -4.10
N ARG A 311 10.47 -6.85 -3.31
CA ARG A 311 10.85 -6.54 -1.93
C ARG A 311 10.80 -7.84 -1.15
N ALA A 312 11.86 -8.14 -0.40
CA ALA A 312 12.05 -9.40 0.29
C ALA A 312 11.03 -9.60 1.42
N GLU A 313 9.80 -10.01 1.11
CA GLU A 313 8.75 -10.27 2.10
C GLU A 313 7.89 -11.50 1.74
N VAL A 314 7.28 -12.06 2.79
CA VAL A 314 7.03 -13.49 3.00
C VAL A 314 5.71 -13.95 2.36
N PHE A 315 5.76 -15.02 1.58
CA PHE A 315 4.58 -15.78 1.13
C PHE A 315 4.30 -16.88 2.17
N ASN A 316 3.11 -16.89 2.77
CA ASN A 316 2.73 -17.92 3.74
C ASN A 316 1.57 -18.79 3.23
N LEU A 317 1.65 -20.08 3.57
CA LEU A 317 0.59 -21.06 3.38
C LEU A 317 -0.07 -21.32 4.75
N ASP A 318 -1.34 -20.96 4.92
CA ASP A 318 -2.10 -21.38 6.11
C ASP A 318 -2.65 -22.79 5.86
N SER A 319 -2.08 -23.79 6.53
CA SER A 319 -2.39 -25.21 6.34
C SER A 319 -3.36 -25.77 7.39
N THR A 320 -4.18 -24.93 8.02
CA THR A 320 -5.11 -25.38 9.07
C THR A 320 -6.35 -26.07 8.46
N THR A 321 -6.41 -27.40 8.56
CA THR A 321 -7.53 -28.26 8.12
C THR A 321 -8.45 -28.70 9.28
N ASP A 322 -8.56 -27.92 10.35
CA ASP A 322 -9.24 -28.36 11.56
C ASP A 322 -10.73 -27.94 11.64
N GLU A 323 -11.55 -28.95 11.97
CA GLU A 323 -12.94 -28.93 12.46
C GLU A 323 -14.07 -28.69 11.44
N VAL A 324 -14.38 -29.72 10.63
CA VAL A 324 -15.68 -29.80 9.92
C VAL A 324 -16.33 -31.17 10.13
N MET A 325 -17.06 -31.35 11.24
CA MET A 325 -17.84 -32.58 11.50
C MET A 325 -19.31 -32.36 11.89
N GLU A 326 -19.84 -31.13 11.96
CA GLU A 326 -21.17 -30.90 12.55
C GLU A 326 -22.28 -30.33 11.64
N GLN A 327 -22.03 -29.97 10.38
CA GLN A 327 -23.01 -29.13 9.65
C GLN A 327 -24.00 -29.82 8.68
N GLY A 328 -23.98 -31.13 8.50
CA GLY A 328 -25.05 -31.87 7.76
C GLY A 328 -25.33 -31.40 6.31
N LYS A 329 -24.50 -30.51 5.76
CA LYS A 329 -24.53 -30.00 4.38
C LYS A 329 -23.45 -30.71 3.56
N THR A 330 -23.54 -30.63 2.24
CA THR A 330 -22.43 -31.02 1.35
C THR A 330 -21.16 -30.33 1.83
N LEU A 331 -20.16 -31.12 2.25
CA LEU A 331 -18.89 -30.62 2.73
C LEU A 331 -18.11 -30.09 1.51
N ARG A 332 -18.17 -28.77 1.29
CA ARG A 332 -17.55 -28.10 0.13
C ARG A 332 -16.09 -27.68 0.41
N ASP A 333 -15.72 -27.61 1.69
CA ASP A 333 -14.48 -26.96 2.13
C ASP A 333 -13.52 -27.98 2.78
N LEU A 334 -13.52 -29.24 2.29
CA LEU A 334 -12.73 -30.33 2.89
C LEU A 334 -11.23 -30.21 2.62
N ASN A 335 -10.86 -29.63 1.49
CA ASN A 335 -9.49 -29.30 1.15
C ASN A 335 -9.45 -27.81 0.84
N ARG A 336 -8.68 -27.06 1.62
CA ARG A 336 -8.60 -25.61 1.51
C ARG A 336 -7.15 -25.16 1.59
N VAL A 337 -6.81 -24.17 0.76
CA VAL A 337 -5.55 -23.45 0.83
C VAL A 337 -5.82 -21.97 1.00
N THR A 338 -5.06 -21.31 1.87
CA THR A 338 -5.02 -19.85 1.94
C THR A 338 -3.61 -19.37 1.66
N PHE A 339 -3.47 -18.55 0.62
CA PHE A 339 -2.25 -17.87 0.26
C PHE A 339 -2.26 -16.45 0.83
N GLU A 340 -1.20 -16.10 1.53
CA GLU A 340 -0.99 -14.78 2.13
C GLU A 340 0.05 -13.99 1.33
N PHE A 341 -0.29 -12.75 0.99
CA PHE A 341 0.59 -11.87 0.21
C PHE A 341 0.72 -10.49 0.84
N GLU A 342 1.90 -9.91 0.70
CA GLU A 342 2.15 -8.50 1.03
C GLU A 342 2.13 -7.60 -0.20
N ASP A 343 2.35 -8.19 -1.39
CA ASP A 343 2.40 -7.47 -2.65
C ASP A 343 1.20 -7.88 -3.55
N PRO A 344 0.36 -6.92 -3.97
CA PRO A 344 -0.66 -7.17 -4.99
C PRO A 344 -0.09 -7.84 -6.24
N LEU A 345 0.99 -7.36 -6.84
CA LEU A 345 1.49 -7.93 -8.09
C LEU A 345 1.82 -9.42 -7.95
N LEU A 346 2.41 -9.83 -6.82
CA LEU A 346 2.69 -11.24 -6.52
C LEU A 346 1.43 -12.08 -6.40
N MET A 347 0.40 -11.56 -5.75
CA MET A 347 -0.88 -12.25 -5.67
C MET A 347 -1.49 -12.44 -7.08
N ALA A 348 -1.31 -11.48 -7.99
CA ALA A 348 -1.88 -11.54 -9.34
C ALA A 348 -1.11 -12.56 -10.18
N LEU A 349 0.21 -12.56 -10.07
CA LEU A 349 1.07 -13.56 -10.70
C LEU A 349 0.75 -14.97 -10.19
N CYS A 350 0.53 -15.13 -8.88
CA CYS A 350 0.12 -16.42 -8.33
C CYS A 350 -1.26 -16.85 -8.83
N PHE A 351 -2.21 -15.92 -9.02
CA PHE A 351 -3.51 -16.22 -9.61
C PHE A 351 -3.35 -16.76 -11.05
N GLU A 352 -2.51 -16.14 -11.87
CA GLU A 352 -2.24 -16.60 -13.24
C GLU A 352 -1.59 -17.99 -13.28
N ILE A 353 -0.68 -18.27 -12.34
CA ILE A 353 -0.07 -19.60 -12.17
C ILE A 353 -1.14 -20.64 -11.82
N LEU A 354 -2.05 -20.32 -10.89
CA LEU A 354 -3.15 -21.22 -10.53
C LEU A 354 -4.11 -21.41 -11.70
N ASN A 355 -4.45 -20.35 -12.43
CA ASN A 355 -5.31 -20.40 -13.62
C ASN A 355 -4.68 -21.21 -14.78
N LYS A 356 -3.34 -21.23 -14.88
CA LYS A 356 -2.60 -22.06 -15.83
C LYS A 356 -2.53 -23.52 -15.39
N LYS A 357 -2.27 -23.78 -14.09
CA LYS A 357 -2.08 -25.14 -13.55
C LYS A 357 -3.41 -25.89 -13.32
N TYR A 358 -4.50 -25.17 -13.05
CA TYR A 358 -5.78 -25.76 -12.64
C TYR A 358 -6.97 -25.16 -13.37
N ASN A 359 -8.04 -25.94 -13.53
CA ASN A 359 -9.30 -25.39 -13.98
C ASN A 359 -10.00 -24.67 -12.80
N ILE A 360 -10.24 -23.37 -12.94
CA ILE A 360 -11.00 -22.59 -11.95
C ILE A 360 -12.49 -22.74 -12.24
N TYR A 361 -13.19 -23.49 -11.38
CA TYR A 361 -14.63 -23.82 -11.52
C TYR A 361 -15.57 -22.81 -10.85
N GLY A 362 -15.01 -21.88 -10.09
CA GLY A 362 -15.74 -20.79 -9.47
C GLY A 362 -14.75 -19.77 -8.95
N LEU A 363 -15.05 -18.50 -9.14
CA LEU A 363 -14.18 -17.40 -8.76
C LEU A 363 -15.04 -16.24 -8.28
N LYS A 364 -14.72 -15.72 -7.11
CA LYS A 364 -15.34 -14.52 -6.56
C LYS A 364 -14.27 -13.54 -6.13
N ASN A 365 -14.25 -12.39 -6.78
CA ASN A 365 -13.34 -11.31 -6.46
C ASN A 365 -13.97 -10.39 -5.40
N LYS A 366 -13.78 -10.74 -4.12
CA LYS A 366 -14.35 -9.94 -3.02
C LYS A 366 -13.60 -8.63 -2.78
N TYR A 367 -12.54 -8.34 -3.52
CA TYR A 367 -11.87 -7.03 -3.45
C TYR A 367 -12.67 -5.90 -4.14
N LEU A 368 -13.63 -6.27 -4.99
CA LEU A 368 -14.48 -5.33 -5.73
C LEU A 368 -15.74 -4.90 -4.96
N GLN A 369 -15.91 -5.34 -3.71
CA GLN A 369 -17.08 -4.98 -2.92
C GLN A 369 -17.00 -3.52 -2.43
N GLU A 370 -18.13 -2.80 -2.47
CA GLU A 370 -18.22 -1.41 -1.99
C GLU A 370 -18.10 -1.30 -0.47
N THR A 371 -18.59 -2.30 0.27
CA THR A 371 -18.55 -2.33 1.74
C THR A 371 -18.01 -3.66 2.23
N PHE A 372 -17.01 -3.62 3.11
CA PHE A 372 -16.36 -4.83 3.65
C PHE A 372 -17.12 -5.38 4.86
N LYS A 373 -18.22 -6.10 4.59
CA LYS A 373 -18.94 -6.87 5.63
C LYS A 373 -18.21 -8.16 6.01
N GLU A 374 -17.38 -8.65 5.10
CA GLU A 374 -16.47 -9.77 5.28
C GLU A 374 -15.08 -9.38 4.75
N PRO A 375 -14.00 -9.98 5.29
CA PRO A 375 -12.66 -9.73 4.79
C PRO A 375 -12.57 -10.06 3.29
N PRO A 376 -12.08 -9.14 2.46
CA PRO A 376 -11.96 -9.37 1.04
C PRO A 376 -10.86 -10.41 0.78
N ASN A 377 -11.13 -11.26 -0.19
CA ASN A 377 -10.20 -12.25 -0.70
C ASN A 377 -10.52 -12.53 -2.17
N LEU A 378 -9.56 -13.12 -2.87
CA LEU A 378 -9.84 -13.81 -4.12
C LEU A 378 -10.22 -15.25 -3.76
N HIS A 379 -11.51 -15.56 -3.81
CA HIS A 379 -12.03 -16.88 -3.43
C HIS A 379 -12.24 -17.71 -4.70
N MET A 380 -11.60 -18.86 -4.78
CA MET A 380 -11.60 -19.73 -5.97
C MET A 380 -11.91 -21.19 -5.63
N ASN A 381 -12.51 -21.90 -6.58
CA ASN A 381 -12.71 -23.34 -6.53
C ASN A 381 -11.83 -23.98 -7.61
N LEU A 382 -10.77 -24.67 -7.20
CA LEU A 382 -9.80 -25.31 -8.09
C LEU A 382 -10.21 -26.76 -8.33
N GLU A 383 -10.38 -27.18 -9.59
CA GLU A 383 -10.52 -28.59 -9.91
C GLU A 383 -9.13 -29.25 -9.90
N ILE A 384 -8.93 -30.22 -9.01
CA ILE A 384 -7.69 -31.02 -8.99
C ILE A 384 -7.78 -32.14 -10.01
N LYS A 385 -8.80 -33.00 -9.85
CA LYS A 385 -9.02 -34.19 -10.68
C LYS A 385 -10.42 -34.75 -10.47
N ASP A 386 -10.98 -35.36 -11.51
CA ASP A 386 -12.25 -36.11 -11.45
C ASP A 386 -13.39 -35.31 -10.79
N GLY A 387 -13.50 -34.01 -11.14
CA GLY A 387 -14.49 -33.09 -10.60
C GLY A 387 -14.40 -32.85 -9.09
N TRP A 388 -13.26 -33.13 -8.47
CA TRP A 388 -12.97 -32.77 -7.08
C TRP A 388 -12.51 -31.32 -7.00
N LEU A 389 -13.23 -30.53 -6.21
CA LEU A 389 -12.98 -29.10 -6.04
C LEU A 389 -12.30 -28.85 -4.70
N CYS A 390 -11.29 -27.99 -4.70
CA CYS A 390 -10.64 -27.48 -3.50
C CYS A 390 -10.83 -25.97 -3.40
N GLU A 391 -11.02 -25.47 -2.18
CA GLU A 391 -11.17 -24.05 -1.93
C GLU A 391 -9.79 -23.37 -1.90
N GLY A 392 -9.53 -22.44 -2.80
CA GLY A 392 -8.40 -21.52 -2.73
C GLY A 392 -8.84 -20.14 -2.24
N GLN A 393 -8.10 -19.55 -1.32
CA GLN A 393 -8.27 -18.16 -0.93
C GLN A 393 -6.95 -17.42 -1.04
N MET A 394 -6.95 -16.25 -1.66
CA MET A 394 -5.79 -15.35 -1.65
C MET A 394 -6.15 -14.10 -0.86
N LEU A 395 -5.35 -13.78 0.15
CA LEU A 395 -5.56 -12.64 1.04
C LEU A 395 -4.30 -11.79 1.15
N PHE A 396 -4.51 -10.50 1.37
CA PHE A 396 -3.44 -9.64 1.83
C PHE A 396 -3.13 -9.92 3.31
N ARG A 397 -1.86 -9.90 3.70
CA ARG A 397 -1.38 -10.11 5.07
C ARG A 397 -2.14 -9.25 6.08
N ASP A 398 -2.22 -7.94 5.82
CA ASP A 398 -2.91 -6.99 6.68
C ASP A 398 -4.41 -7.36 6.84
N VAL A 399 -5.05 -7.79 5.75
CA VAL A 399 -6.46 -8.23 5.75
C VAL A 399 -6.63 -9.55 6.50
N LEU A 400 -5.67 -10.48 6.38
CA LEU A 400 -5.70 -11.76 7.11
C LEU A 400 -5.57 -11.54 8.62
N LEU A 401 -4.71 -10.62 9.06
CA LEU A 401 -4.60 -10.22 10.46
C LEU A 401 -5.91 -9.64 10.98
N ILE A 402 -6.55 -8.76 10.21
CA ILE A 402 -7.88 -8.22 10.56
C ILE A 402 -8.92 -9.33 10.59
N LYS A 403 -8.94 -10.24 9.62
CA LYS A 403 -9.86 -11.40 9.56
C LYS A 403 -9.76 -12.26 10.82
N LYS A 404 -8.55 -12.60 11.26
CA LYS A 404 -8.31 -13.41 12.47
C LYS A 404 -8.91 -12.77 13.72
N GLU A 405 -8.90 -11.44 13.81
CA GLU A 405 -9.53 -10.72 14.91
C GLU A 405 -11.05 -10.55 14.73
N LEU A 406 -11.49 -10.24 13.51
CA LEU A 406 -12.89 -10.03 13.16
C LEU A 406 -13.73 -11.28 13.38
N HIS A 407 -13.24 -12.46 13.00
CA HIS A 407 -13.97 -13.73 13.14
C HIS A 407 -14.42 -13.98 14.58
N LYS A 408 -13.57 -13.68 15.58
CA LYS A 408 -13.94 -13.85 16.99
C LYS A 408 -15.17 -13.02 17.36
N PHE A 409 -15.21 -11.75 16.97
CA PHE A 409 -16.36 -10.88 17.22
C PHE A 409 -17.59 -11.27 16.38
N TYR A 410 -17.35 -11.72 15.15
CA TYR A 410 -18.39 -12.15 14.23
C TYR A 410 -19.13 -13.40 14.72
N ASP A 411 -18.41 -14.38 15.25
CA ASP A 411 -18.96 -15.63 15.76
C ASP A 411 -19.91 -15.38 16.94
N VAL A 412 -19.57 -14.46 17.84
CA VAL A 412 -20.46 -14.01 18.93
C VAL A 412 -21.75 -13.41 18.39
N ASN A 413 -21.63 -12.56 17.38
CA ASN A 413 -22.77 -11.85 16.82
C ASN A 413 -23.77 -12.83 16.19
N ARG A 414 -23.26 -13.91 15.57
CA ARG A 414 -24.05 -14.97 14.91
C ARG A 414 -24.51 -16.10 15.81
N ALA A 415 -23.97 -16.22 17.01
CA ALA A 415 -24.33 -17.31 17.91
C ALA A 415 -25.82 -17.27 18.30
N ASP A 416 -26.54 -18.37 18.10
CA ASP A 416 -27.98 -18.46 18.39
C ASP A 416 -28.31 -18.79 19.87
N GLY A 417 -27.30 -18.83 20.74
CA GLY A 417 -27.50 -19.15 22.15
C GLY A 417 -26.38 -18.68 23.07
N SER A 418 -26.73 -18.45 24.34
CA SER A 418 -25.81 -17.99 25.39
C SER A 418 -24.64 -18.96 25.63
N PHE A 419 -24.87 -20.27 25.50
CA PHE A 419 -23.85 -21.29 25.69
C PHE A 419 -22.76 -21.27 24.61
N VAL A 420 -23.12 -20.97 23.36
CA VAL A 420 -22.15 -20.85 22.24
C VAL A 420 -21.21 -19.67 22.50
N VAL A 421 -21.72 -18.59 23.09
CA VAL A 421 -20.96 -17.38 23.42
C VAL A 421 -20.17 -17.51 24.73
N ALA A 422 -20.44 -18.54 25.55
CA ALA A 422 -19.83 -18.73 26.86
C ALA A 422 -18.37 -19.20 26.81
N GLY A 423 -17.94 -19.77 25.69
CA GLY A 423 -16.53 -20.11 25.47
C GLY A 423 -15.66 -18.86 25.40
N ARG A 424 -14.45 -18.90 25.97
CA ARG A 424 -13.51 -17.77 25.89
C ARG A 424 -13.23 -17.40 24.43
N LEU A 425 -13.47 -16.14 24.06
CA LEU A 425 -13.19 -15.63 22.71
C LEU A 425 -11.70 -15.44 22.44
N PHE A 426 -10.98 -15.04 23.47
CA PHE A 426 -9.56 -14.73 23.41
C PHE A 426 -8.82 -15.67 24.37
N LYS A 427 -7.66 -16.15 23.92
CA LYS A 427 -6.70 -16.77 24.82
C LYS A 427 -6.29 -15.76 25.89
N SER A 428 -5.91 -16.26 27.06
CA SER A 428 -5.56 -15.37 28.17
C SER A 428 -4.31 -14.58 27.80
N LEU A 429 -4.38 -13.25 27.93
CA LEU A 429 -3.22 -12.36 27.76
C LEU A 429 -2.05 -12.67 28.72
N ALA A 430 -2.31 -13.48 29.76
CA ALA A 430 -1.31 -13.91 30.72
C ALA A 430 -0.55 -15.17 30.27
N ASP A 431 -0.85 -15.76 29.11
CA ASP A 431 -0.04 -16.84 28.56
C ASP A 431 1.29 -16.26 28.07
N PRO A 432 2.42 -16.51 28.76
CA PRO A 432 3.72 -15.98 28.38
C PRO A 432 4.20 -16.50 27.01
N ASN A 433 3.52 -17.49 26.43
CA ASN A 433 3.81 -18.02 25.10
C ASN A 433 3.06 -17.31 23.97
N GLU A 434 2.05 -16.49 24.26
CA GLU A 434 1.36 -15.68 23.26
C GLU A 434 2.23 -14.45 22.96
N LYS A 435 3.24 -14.65 22.10
CA LYS A 435 4.10 -13.55 21.62
C LYS A 435 3.25 -12.51 20.90
N GLN A 436 3.59 -11.24 21.08
CA GLN A 436 3.01 -10.17 20.26
C GLN A 436 3.25 -10.48 18.76
N PRO A 437 2.31 -10.10 17.87
CA PRO A 437 2.39 -10.39 16.44
C PRO A 437 3.70 -9.97 15.75
N ASP A 438 4.49 -9.08 16.37
CA ASP A 438 5.74 -8.56 15.81
C ASP A 438 6.93 -9.56 15.88
N ASP A 439 6.76 -10.73 16.49
CA ASP A 439 7.86 -11.64 16.86
C ASP A 439 7.80 -13.05 16.23
N VAL A 440 6.89 -13.30 15.27
CA VAL A 440 6.58 -14.68 14.83
C VAL A 440 7.36 -15.16 13.59
N ASP A 441 7.84 -14.28 12.70
CA ASP A 441 8.37 -14.73 11.40
C ASP A 441 9.91 -14.72 11.26
N ASN A 442 10.64 -15.24 12.25
CA ASN A 442 12.08 -15.48 12.06
C ASN A 442 12.63 -16.65 12.90
N LYS A 443 12.04 -17.84 12.75
CA LYS A 443 12.41 -19.00 13.59
C LYS A 443 13.33 -20.05 12.96
N ASN A 444 13.72 -19.93 11.70
CA ASN A 444 14.62 -20.94 11.09
C ASN A 444 16.12 -20.56 11.05
N ASP A 445 16.52 -19.34 11.45
CA ASP A 445 17.94 -18.92 11.56
C ASP A 445 18.34 -18.35 12.94
N ALA A 446 17.49 -18.49 13.96
CA ALA A 446 17.51 -17.64 15.14
C ALA A 446 18.73 -17.80 16.08
N ASN A 447 19.51 -18.89 16.03
CA ASN A 447 20.60 -19.05 17.00
C ASN A 447 21.92 -18.38 16.59
N VAL A 448 22.13 -18.09 15.30
CA VAL A 448 23.35 -17.41 14.81
C VAL A 448 23.10 -15.91 14.56
N ASN A 449 21.85 -15.51 14.28
CA ASN A 449 21.53 -14.12 13.93
C ASN A 449 21.19 -13.22 15.14
N THR A 450 20.76 -13.77 16.27
CA THR A 450 20.36 -12.95 17.43
C THR A 450 21.54 -12.22 18.07
N GLU A 451 22.71 -12.86 18.13
CA GLU A 451 23.92 -12.23 18.69
C GLU A 451 24.49 -11.16 17.74
N SER A 452 24.40 -11.39 16.42
CA SER A 452 24.73 -10.39 15.39
C SER A 452 23.82 -9.16 15.49
N LYS A 453 22.51 -9.36 15.64
CA LYS A 453 21.50 -8.28 15.77
C LYS A 453 21.64 -7.53 17.10
N ILE A 454 21.94 -8.21 18.20
CA ILE A 454 22.27 -7.55 19.48
C ILE A 454 23.54 -6.72 19.35
N ASN A 455 24.56 -7.21 18.64
CA ASN A 455 25.80 -6.47 18.43
C ASN A 455 25.62 -5.28 17.48
N SER A 456 24.76 -5.37 16.46
CA SER A 456 24.43 -4.23 15.60
C SER A 456 23.64 -3.16 16.37
N LEU A 457 22.66 -3.56 17.18
CA LEU A 457 21.90 -2.63 18.03
C LEU A 457 22.79 -1.94 19.08
N LYS A 458 23.75 -2.66 19.68
CA LYS A 458 24.75 -2.07 20.58
C LYS A 458 25.63 -1.04 19.86
N ARG A 459 25.99 -1.27 18.60
CA ARG A 459 26.76 -0.29 17.79
C ARG A 459 25.93 0.95 17.46
N VAL A 460 24.66 0.77 17.09
CA VAL A 460 23.74 1.89 16.82
C VAL A 460 23.50 2.71 18.08
N ALA A 461 23.24 2.07 19.22
CA ALA A 461 23.07 2.76 20.50
C ALA A 461 24.33 3.54 20.91
N LYS A 462 25.52 2.97 20.71
CA LYS A 462 26.79 3.64 20.97
C LYS A 462 27.04 4.83 20.03
N ALA A 463 26.66 4.70 18.75
CA ALA A 463 26.75 5.79 17.79
C ALA A 463 25.79 6.94 18.15
N LYS A 464 24.55 6.63 18.54
CA LYS A 464 23.57 7.61 18.99
C LYS A 464 23.97 8.31 20.30
N ASP A 465 24.58 7.59 21.24
CA ASP A 465 25.13 8.20 22.46
C ASP A 465 26.33 9.12 22.16
N ALA A 466 27.17 8.78 21.17
CA ALA A 466 28.25 9.64 20.71
C ALA A 466 27.73 10.90 19.99
N GLU A 467 26.71 10.76 19.14
CA GLU A 467 26.02 11.85 18.46
C GLU A 467 25.39 12.82 19.49
N LEU A 468 24.66 12.28 20.47
CA LEU A 468 24.06 13.07 21.55
C LEU A 468 25.10 13.83 22.39
N LYS A 469 26.27 13.22 22.65
CA LYS A 469 27.38 13.89 23.34
C LYS A 469 27.99 15.01 22.50
N SER A 470 28.11 14.82 21.19
CA SER A 470 28.57 15.86 20.25
C SER A 470 27.62 17.04 20.24
N THR A 471 26.31 16.80 20.07
CA THR A 471 25.28 17.85 20.06
C THR A 471 25.23 18.62 21.39
N LYS A 472 25.35 17.93 22.53
CA LYS A 472 25.45 18.60 23.85
C LYS A 472 26.69 19.48 23.97
N SER A 473 27.82 19.06 23.40
CA SER A 473 29.05 19.87 23.38
C SER A 473 28.90 21.12 22.52
N GLU A 474 28.26 21.01 21.35
CA GLU A 474 27.99 22.16 20.46
C GLU A 474 27.03 23.17 21.10
N LEU A 475 25.93 22.71 21.68
CA LEU A 475 25.00 23.56 22.45
C LEU A 475 25.69 24.26 23.61
N GLY A 476 26.62 23.58 24.30
CA GLY A 476 27.43 24.19 25.35
C GLY A 476 28.25 25.39 24.86
N LYS A 477 28.91 25.25 23.71
CA LYS A 477 29.70 26.34 23.09
C LYS A 477 28.83 27.51 22.63
N GLU A 478 27.63 27.22 22.13
CA GLU A 478 26.69 28.25 21.70
C GLU A 478 26.15 29.06 22.90
N ILE A 479 25.83 28.38 24.01
CA ILE A 479 25.44 29.02 25.27
C ILE A 479 26.58 29.91 25.80
N GLU A 480 27.83 29.45 25.81
CA GLU A 480 28.99 30.26 26.22
C GLU A 480 29.15 31.51 25.35
N THR A 481 28.95 31.38 24.04
CA THR A 481 29.01 32.48 23.07
C THR A 481 27.92 33.51 23.33
N LEU A 482 26.69 33.08 23.58
CA LEU A 482 25.56 33.95 23.94
C LEU A 482 25.80 34.67 25.27
N GLN A 483 26.32 33.97 26.28
CA GLN A 483 26.67 34.57 27.57
C GLN A 483 27.80 35.61 27.45
N ALA A 484 28.78 35.40 26.57
CA ALA A 484 29.82 36.39 26.28
C ALA A 484 29.22 37.64 25.62
N ARG A 485 28.27 37.46 24.69
CA ARG A 485 27.59 38.57 24.02
C ARG A 485 26.72 39.40 24.97
N ILE A 486 26.00 38.74 25.89
CA ILE A 486 25.24 39.42 26.95
C ILE A 486 26.17 40.28 27.82
N ARG A 487 27.29 39.71 28.30
CA ARG A 487 28.28 40.46 29.09
C ARG A 487 28.86 41.66 28.35
N SER A 488 29.10 41.53 27.04
CA SER A 488 29.55 42.65 26.19
C SER A 488 28.50 43.76 26.10
N LEU A 489 27.23 43.41 25.94
CA LEU A 489 26.14 44.38 25.86
C LEU A 489 25.94 45.11 27.19
N GLU A 490 26.00 44.39 28.31
CA GLU A 490 25.93 44.99 29.65
C GLU A 490 27.05 46.01 29.88
N LYS A 491 28.27 45.71 29.39
CA LYS A 491 29.40 46.64 29.44
C LYS A 491 29.12 47.90 28.61
N GLN A 492 28.64 47.77 27.38
CA GLN A 492 28.29 48.91 26.52
C GLN A 492 27.20 49.79 27.13
N VAL A 493 26.15 49.19 27.72
CA VAL A 493 25.09 49.93 28.41
C VAL A 493 25.63 50.71 29.60
N LYS A 494 26.61 50.13 30.33
CA LYS A 494 27.25 50.79 31.47
C LYS A 494 28.11 51.98 31.02
N GLU A 495 28.88 51.83 29.94
CA GLU A 495 29.68 52.90 29.35
C GLU A 495 28.80 54.05 28.84
N GLN A 496 27.71 53.76 28.12
CA GLN A 496 26.73 54.76 27.68
C GLN A 496 26.06 55.52 28.82
N ARG A 497 25.91 54.90 30.00
CA ARG A 497 25.38 55.57 31.20
C ARG A 497 26.42 56.49 31.85
N GLN A 498 27.71 56.20 31.72
CA GLN A 498 28.79 57.04 32.26
C GLN A 498 29.09 58.24 31.35
N GLU A 499 28.83 58.14 30.05
CA GLU A 499 29.03 59.21 29.08
C GLU A 499 27.86 60.21 29.00
N ARG A 500 26.76 60.00 29.74
CA ARG A 500 25.70 61.03 29.81
C ARG A 500 26.20 62.22 30.63
N PRO A 501 26.35 63.41 30.01
CA PRO A 501 26.75 64.62 30.74
C PRO A 501 25.66 64.95 31.78
N THR A 502 26.06 65.11 33.04
CA THR A 502 25.23 65.60 34.14
C THR A 502 24.96 67.11 34.06
N ASP A 503 24.68 67.63 32.86
CA ASP A 503 24.38 69.05 32.64
C ASP A 503 23.00 69.19 32.00
N ALA A 504 21.96 69.12 32.83
CA ALA A 504 20.71 69.87 32.64
C ALA A 504 19.85 69.76 33.90
N ALA A 505 19.78 70.85 34.66
CA ALA A 505 18.79 71.01 35.72
C ALA A 505 17.37 70.78 35.16
N PRO A 506 16.46 70.13 35.92
CA PRO A 506 15.12 69.85 35.45
C PRO A 506 14.32 71.15 35.31
N SER A 507 14.07 71.57 34.07
CA SER A 507 13.04 72.56 33.76
C SER A 507 11.66 71.96 34.04
N LYS A 508 10.84 72.71 34.78
CA LYS A 508 9.47 72.38 35.17
C LYS A 508 8.65 71.72 34.06
N PRO A 509 7.81 70.71 34.40
CA PRO A 509 6.89 70.11 33.44
C PRO A 509 5.81 71.11 33.00
N PRO A 510 5.44 71.18 31.71
CA PRO A 510 4.30 71.94 31.26
C PRO A 510 3.01 71.24 31.67
N GLN A 511 2.11 72.00 32.29
CA GLN A 511 0.72 71.63 32.50
C GLN A 511 0.05 71.46 31.13
N ALA A 512 -0.20 70.21 30.73
CA ALA A 512 -1.04 69.89 29.58
C ALA A 512 -2.42 69.45 30.10
N LYS A 513 -3.43 70.15 29.57
CA LYS A 513 -4.85 70.07 29.92
C LYS A 513 -5.43 68.69 29.64
N GLU A 514 -6.21 68.20 30.60
CA GLU A 514 -7.19 67.14 30.42
C GLU A 514 -8.19 67.53 29.32
N GLN A 515 -8.28 66.72 28.26
CA GLN A 515 -9.50 66.60 27.48
C GLN A 515 -9.97 65.17 27.58
N SER A 516 -11.13 65.04 28.22
CA SER A 516 -11.88 63.82 28.37
C SER A 516 -12.37 63.33 27.01
N ASN A 517 -12.15 62.06 26.70
CA ASN A 517 -13.09 61.31 25.85
C ASN A 517 -13.26 59.93 26.47
N GLN A 518 -14.44 59.76 27.05
CA GLN A 518 -14.97 58.49 27.52
C GLN A 518 -15.48 57.72 26.29
N GLU A 519 -14.95 56.52 26.05
CA GLU A 519 -15.68 55.49 25.33
C GLU A 519 -15.73 54.22 26.18
N GLU A 520 -16.95 53.81 26.45
CA GLU A 520 -17.38 52.84 27.44
C GLU A 520 -17.47 51.45 26.79
N VAL A 521 -16.51 50.55 27.07
CA VAL A 521 -16.64 49.13 26.73
C VAL A 521 -16.78 48.31 28.01
N LYS A 522 -18.03 47.97 28.34
CA LYS A 522 -18.43 47.07 29.41
C LYS A 522 -18.09 45.62 29.07
N ALA A 523 -17.11 45.03 29.73
CA ALA A 523 -16.92 43.58 29.79
C ALA A 523 -17.23 43.05 31.21
N LYS A 524 -18.28 42.24 31.32
CA LYS A 524 -18.68 41.52 32.55
C LYS A 524 -17.78 40.30 32.79
N PRO A 525 -17.36 40.00 34.03
CA PRO A 525 -16.67 38.76 34.35
C PRO A 525 -17.67 37.63 34.66
N VAL A 526 -17.63 36.55 33.90
CA VAL A 526 -18.39 35.31 34.18
C VAL A 526 -17.61 34.47 35.20
N ARG A 527 -18.07 34.51 36.46
CA ARG A 527 -17.71 33.52 37.49
C ARG A 527 -18.51 32.23 37.26
N ARG A 528 -17.86 31.15 36.81
CA ARG A 528 -18.44 29.79 36.87
C ARG A 528 -18.15 29.16 38.23
N LYS A 529 -19.22 28.89 38.98
CA LYS A 529 -19.22 28.08 40.21
C LYS A 529 -19.19 26.60 39.84
N LEU A 530 -18.23 25.85 40.40
CA LEU A 530 -18.29 24.39 40.49
C LEU A 530 -19.47 23.98 41.40
N LYS A 531 -20.37 23.13 40.88
CA LYS A 531 -21.31 22.35 41.70
C LYS A 531 -20.75 20.95 41.89
N LYS A 532 -20.54 20.57 43.16
CA LYS A 532 -20.43 19.19 43.62
C LYS A 532 -21.80 18.51 43.43
N SER A 533 -21.83 17.35 42.81
CA SER A 533 -22.94 16.40 42.92
C SER A 533 -22.42 15.10 43.53
N ARG A 534 -22.89 14.80 44.74
CA ARG A 534 -22.94 13.46 45.32
C ARG A 534 -24.30 12.86 44.95
N LYS A 535 -24.30 11.74 44.24
CA LYS A 535 -25.06 10.53 44.55
C LYS A 535 -24.54 9.40 43.67
#